data_AF-A0A1C5DHU3-F1
#
_entry.id   AF-A0A1C5DHU3-F1
#
_cell.length_a   1.000
_cell.length_b   1.000
_cell.length_c   1.000
_cell.angle_alpha   90.00
_cell.angle_beta   90.00
_cell.angle_gamma   90.00
#
_symmetry.space_group_name_H-M   'P 1'
#
loop_
_entity.id
_entity.type
_entity.pdbx_description
1 polymer ?
#
loop_
_entity_poly.entity_id
_entity_poly.type
_entity_poly.pdbx_seq_one_letter_code
_entity_poly.pdbx_strand_id
1 'polypeptide(L)'
;MKALGRADPWWCPPWTLAWQRAWQHIHDQAKAGHRLDADHYSRSFVPAQRAWLRQQRTHYDDLHPDQQHLFADIGLTHDSARTRPLNPYAETALTHARAYAAAHHTLAVAYSTVHDGFPLGRWLNDQRQQARRDATPTARHQALTAIDPWWNPP
;
A
#
# COMPACT_ATOMS: atom_id res chain seq x y z
N MET A 1 -39.06 -30.00 5.87
CA MET A 1 -37.68 -29.69 6.27
C MET A 1 -36.86 -29.45 5.00
N LYS A 2 -36.65 -28.19 4.60
CA LYS A 2 -35.86 -27.83 3.41
C LYS A 2 -34.42 -27.53 3.84
N ALA A 3 -33.48 -28.04 3.05
CA ALA A 3 -32.05 -28.13 3.31
C ALA A 3 -31.37 -26.81 3.66
N LEU A 4 -30.59 -26.80 4.75
CA LEU A 4 -29.53 -25.83 5.02
C LEU A 4 -28.32 -26.19 4.15
N GLY A 5 -28.43 -25.94 2.84
CA GLY A 5 -27.47 -26.33 1.81
C GLY A 5 -26.59 -25.19 1.31
N ARG A 6 -26.27 -24.23 2.17
CA ARG A 6 -25.19 -23.26 1.93
C ARG A 6 -24.46 -23.14 3.25
N ALA A 7 -23.54 -24.08 3.49
CA ALA A 7 -22.60 -23.96 4.59
C ALA A 7 -21.75 -22.74 4.25
N ASP A 8 -22.10 -21.64 4.89
CA ASP A 8 -21.37 -20.41 4.75
C ASP A 8 -19.90 -20.65 5.13
N PRO A 9 -18.93 -20.34 4.24
CA PRO A 9 -17.51 -20.58 4.51
C PRO A 9 -17.00 -19.89 5.78
N TRP A 10 -17.76 -18.94 6.34
CA TRP A 10 -17.45 -18.19 7.54
C TRP A 10 -17.88 -18.85 8.87
N TRP A 11 -18.48 -20.05 8.85
CA TRP A 11 -19.00 -20.68 10.06
C TRP A 11 -17.92 -21.35 10.94
N CYS A 12 -16.79 -21.78 10.38
CA CYS A 12 -15.65 -22.34 11.12
C CYS A 12 -14.30 -22.02 10.43
N PRO A 13 -13.84 -20.76 10.42
CA PRO A 13 -12.59 -20.42 9.76
C PRO A 13 -11.36 -20.97 10.53
N PRO A 14 -10.26 -21.30 9.84
CA PRO A 14 -9.00 -21.73 10.46
C PRO A 14 -8.21 -20.59 11.13
N TRP A 15 -8.71 -19.35 11.13
CA TRP A 15 -8.03 -18.17 11.66
C TRP A 15 -8.62 -17.69 12.99
N THR A 16 -7.87 -16.84 13.69
CA THR A 16 -8.21 -16.40 15.05
C THR A 16 -9.43 -15.48 15.09
N LEU A 17 -10.14 -15.52 16.22
CA LEU A 17 -11.27 -14.61 16.50
C LEU A 17 -10.85 -13.12 16.46
N ALA A 18 -9.58 -12.83 16.80
CA ALA A 18 -9.00 -11.50 16.71
C ALA A 18 -8.92 -11.01 15.26
N TRP A 19 -8.54 -11.89 14.33
CA TRP A 19 -8.54 -11.58 12.90
C TRP A 19 -9.96 -11.27 12.41
N GLN A 20 -10.94 -12.09 12.80
CA GLN A 20 -12.34 -11.90 12.39
C GLN A 20 -12.91 -10.56 12.87
N ARG A 21 -12.66 -10.19 14.13
CA ARG A 21 -13.11 -8.90 14.68
C ARG A 21 -12.45 -7.71 13.97
N ALA A 22 -11.15 -7.80 13.70
CA ALA A 22 -10.43 -6.77 12.96
C ALA A 22 -10.97 -6.61 11.53
N TRP A 23 -11.24 -7.72 10.84
CA TRP A 23 -11.85 -7.72 9.52
C TRP A 23 -13.26 -7.11 9.54
N GLN A 24 -14.13 -7.48 10.51
CA GLN A 24 -15.50 -6.96 10.60
C GLN A 24 -15.51 -5.44 10.69
N HIS A 25 -14.68 -4.86 11.57
CA HIS A 25 -14.56 -3.41 11.69
C HIS A 25 -14.11 -2.74 10.38
N ILE A 26 -13.14 -3.32 9.68
CA ILE A 26 -12.65 -2.77 8.41
C ILE A 26 -13.70 -2.89 7.31
N HIS A 27 -14.40 -4.02 7.24
CA HIS A 27 -15.46 -4.27 6.28
C HIS A 27 -16.66 -3.34 6.49
N ASP A 28 -17.08 -3.11 7.74
CA ASP A 28 -18.16 -2.18 8.06
C ASP A 28 -17.81 -0.73 7.68
N GLN A 29 -16.55 -0.33 7.93
CA GLN A 29 -16.06 0.98 7.52
C GLN A 29 -15.96 1.10 5.99
N ALA A 30 -15.49 0.06 5.29
CA ALA A 30 -15.46 0.04 3.83
C ALA A 30 -16.87 0.17 3.23
N LYS A 31 -17.86 -0.54 3.80
CA LYS A 31 -19.27 -0.42 3.41
C LYS A 31 -19.86 0.97 3.69
N ALA A 32 -19.38 1.66 4.71
CA ALA A 32 -19.74 3.05 5.00
C ALA A 32 -19.08 4.07 4.03
N GLY A 33 -18.35 3.61 3.01
CA GLY A 33 -17.74 4.46 1.98
C GLY A 33 -16.31 4.89 2.31
N HIS A 34 -15.70 4.35 3.35
CA HIS A 34 -14.29 4.61 3.66
C HIS A 34 -13.38 3.86 2.68
N ARG A 35 -12.58 4.60 1.90
CA ARG A 35 -11.61 4.00 0.97
C ARG A 35 -10.40 3.45 1.73
N LEU A 36 -9.95 2.26 1.33
CA LEU A 36 -8.71 1.63 1.81
C LEU A 36 -7.43 2.30 1.25
N ASP A 37 -7.59 3.33 0.42
CA ASP A 37 -6.55 4.17 -0.20
C ASP A 37 -5.86 5.06 0.86
N ALA A 38 -5.16 4.38 1.77
CA ALA A 38 -4.61 4.92 2.99
C ALA A 38 -3.17 5.38 2.79
N ASP A 39 -3.02 6.58 2.26
CA ASP A 39 -1.86 7.39 2.65
C ASP A 39 -2.19 8.86 2.94
N HIS A 40 -3.30 9.45 2.45
CA HIS A 40 -3.70 10.80 2.87
C HIS A 40 -5.21 11.13 2.91
N TYR A 41 -6.02 10.22 3.46
CA TYR A 41 -7.28 10.60 4.12
C TYR A 41 -7.37 9.91 5.48
N SER A 42 -6.60 10.45 6.42
CA SER A 42 -6.29 9.96 7.77
C SER A 42 -7.48 9.94 8.76
N ARG A 43 -8.73 10.02 8.32
CA ARG A 43 -9.89 10.02 9.23
C ARG A 43 -10.71 8.75 9.23
N SER A 44 -10.52 7.87 8.25
CA SER A 44 -11.34 6.67 8.10
C SER A 44 -10.95 5.52 9.03
N PHE A 45 -9.66 5.40 9.38
CA PHE A 45 -9.15 4.26 10.14
C PHE A 45 -8.20 4.69 11.25
N VAL A 46 -8.31 4.08 12.43
CA VAL A 46 -7.44 4.36 13.59
C VAL A 46 -6.03 3.75 13.39
N PRO A 47 -4.99 4.23 14.11
CA PRO A 47 -3.62 3.74 13.93
C PRO A 47 -3.46 2.21 13.98
N ALA A 48 -4.17 1.53 14.90
CA ALA A 48 -4.13 0.08 15.02
C ALA A 48 -4.67 -0.65 13.78
N GLN A 49 -5.78 -0.16 13.19
CA GLN A 49 -6.35 -0.71 11.96
C GLN A 49 -5.41 -0.50 10.77
N ARG A 50 -4.74 0.67 10.71
CA ARG A 50 -3.74 0.93 9.66
C ARG A 50 -2.52 0.02 9.79
N ALA A 51 -2.06 -0.23 11.01
CA ALA A 51 -0.96 -1.16 11.27
C ALA A 51 -1.36 -2.60 10.89
N TRP A 52 -2.57 -3.02 11.26
CA TRP A 52 -3.11 -4.33 10.89
C TRP A 52 -3.24 -4.48 9.37
N LEU A 53 -3.84 -3.50 8.67
CA LEU A 53 -3.94 -3.50 7.20
C LEU A 53 -2.58 -3.57 6.52
N ARG A 54 -1.57 -2.86 7.05
CA ARG A 54 -0.19 -2.96 6.53
C ARG A 54 0.35 -4.37 6.69
N GLN A 55 0.19 -4.98 7.86
CA GLN A 55 0.63 -6.36 8.11
C GLN A 55 -0.06 -7.36 7.18
N GLN A 56 -1.39 -7.25 7.00
CA GLN A 56 -2.13 -8.15 6.10
C GLN A 56 -1.71 -7.96 4.63
N ARG A 57 -1.38 -6.73 4.20
CA ARG A 57 -0.85 -6.46 2.84
C ARG A 57 0.54 -7.03 2.64
N THR A 58 1.41 -6.93 3.64
CA THR A 58 2.77 -7.50 3.59
C THR A 58 2.73 -9.02 3.48
N HIS A 59 1.81 -9.67 4.18
CA HIS A 59 1.64 -11.13 4.17
C HIS A 59 0.49 -11.59 3.27
N TYR A 60 0.08 -10.80 2.28
CA TYR A 60 -1.12 -11.09 1.48
C TYR A 60 -1.00 -12.44 0.76
N ASP A 61 0.20 -12.76 0.27
CA ASP A 61 0.50 -14.04 -0.39
C ASP A 61 0.41 -15.24 0.55
N ASP A 62 0.62 -15.03 1.85
CA ASP A 62 0.55 -16.06 2.89
C ASP A 62 -0.87 -16.19 3.48
N LEU A 63 -1.80 -15.31 3.10
CA LEU A 63 -3.19 -15.38 3.56
C LEU A 63 -3.91 -16.58 2.95
N HIS A 64 -4.86 -17.12 3.71
CA HIS A 64 -5.75 -18.17 3.21
C HIS A 64 -6.53 -17.65 1.98
N PRO A 65 -6.79 -18.48 0.94
CA PRO A 65 -7.53 -18.05 -0.25
C PRO A 65 -8.88 -17.38 0.08
N ASP A 66 -9.59 -17.89 1.09
CA ASP A 66 -10.84 -17.26 1.54
C ASP A 66 -10.63 -15.88 2.17
N GLN A 67 -9.51 -15.63 2.87
CA GLN A 67 -9.18 -14.30 3.38
C GLN A 67 -8.86 -13.35 2.23
N GLN A 68 -8.17 -13.83 1.19
CA GLN A 68 -7.89 -13.04 -0.02
C GLN A 68 -9.20 -12.67 -0.74
N HIS A 69 -10.16 -13.61 -0.86
CA HIS A 69 -11.49 -13.32 -1.40
C HIS A 69 -12.24 -12.26 -0.57
N LEU A 70 -12.22 -12.36 0.76
CA LEU A 70 -12.84 -11.36 1.64
C LEU A 70 -12.23 -9.96 1.48
N PHE A 71 -10.93 -9.88 1.21
CA PHE A 71 -10.25 -8.62 0.93
C PHE A 71 -10.53 -8.08 -0.47
N ALA A 72 -10.63 -8.97 -1.46
CA ALA A 72 -10.98 -8.59 -2.83
C ALA A 72 -12.39 -7.95 -2.90
N ASP A 73 -13.33 -8.45 -2.11
CA ASP A 73 -14.71 -7.92 -2.01
C ASP A 73 -14.77 -6.43 -1.59
N ILE A 74 -13.77 -5.96 -0.82
CA ILE A 74 -13.64 -4.56 -0.39
C ILE A 74 -12.59 -3.79 -1.20
N GLY A 75 -12.13 -4.34 -2.32
CA GLY A 75 -11.17 -3.71 -3.24
C GLY A 75 -9.70 -3.87 -2.87
N LEU A 76 -9.37 -4.68 -1.85
CA LEU A 76 -7.99 -5.05 -1.54
C LEU A 76 -7.64 -6.36 -2.27
N THR A 77 -7.36 -6.23 -3.56
CA THR A 77 -6.87 -7.33 -4.41
C THR A 77 -5.37 -7.56 -4.22
N HIS A 78 -4.90 -8.73 -4.65
CA HIS A 78 -3.48 -9.06 -4.72
C HIS A 78 -2.64 -7.98 -5.42
N ASP A 79 -3.12 -7.50 -6.56
CA ASP A 79 -2.47 -6.41 -7.29
C ASP A 79 -2.41 -5.17 -6.41
N SER A 80 -3.54 -4.67 -5.88
CA SER A 80 -3.56 -3.47 -5.02
C SER A 80 -2.77 -3.62 -3.71
N ALA A 81 -2.64 -4.84 -3.17
CA ALA A 81 -1.84 -5.12 -1.99
C ALA A 81 -0.35 -4.88 -2.27
N ARG A 82 0.11 -5.27 -3.47
CA ARG A 82 1.48 -5.07 -3.98
C ARG A 82 1.70 -3.68 -4.57
N THR A 83 0.71 -3.17 -5.31
CA THR A 83 0.69 -1.85 -5.96
C THR A 83 -0.05 -0.87 -5.04
N ARG A 84 0.62 -0.48 -3.95
CA ARG A 84 0.04 0.54 -3.04
C ARG A 84 -0.28 1.81 -3.84
N PRO A 85 -1.54 2.28 -3.88
CA PRO A 85 -1.91 3.44 -4.68
C PRO A 85 -1.08 4.65 -4.25
N LEU A 86 -0.66 5.43 -5.23
CA LEU A 86 0.05 6.67 -4.99
C LEU A 86 -0.89 7.61 -4.24
N ASN A 87 -0.41 8.18 -3.14
CA ASN A 87 -1.12 9.28 -2.52
C ASN A 87 -0.82 10.59 -3.28
N PRO A 88 -1.65 11.63 -3.15
CA PRO A 88 -1.44 12.88 -3.86
C PRO A 88 -0.05 13.50 -3.64
N TYR A 89 0.51 13.36 -2.42
CA TYR A 89 1.86 13.84 -2.14
C TYR A 89 2.94 13.05 -2.92
N ALA A 90 2.80 11.73 -3.05
CA ALA A 90 3.68 10.89 -3.83
C ALA A 90 3.55 11.15 -5.33
N GLU A 91 2.34 11.46 -5.82
CA GLU A 91 2.13 11.89 -7.21
C GLU A 91 2.85 13.21 -7.51
N THR A 92 2.72 14.20 -6.62
CA THR A 92 3.47 15.46 -6.68
C THR A 92 4.98 15.21 -6.64
N ALA A 93 5.46 14.36 -5.72
CA ALA A 93 6.87 14.02 -5.62
C ALA A 93 7.40 13.35 -6.90
N LEU A 94 6.64 12.44 -7.50
CA LEU A 94 6.97 11.81 -8.79
C LEU A 94 6.97 12.82 -9.94
N THR A 95 6.13 13.84 -9.88
CA THR A 95 6.13 14.94 -10.87
C THR A 95 7.42 15.74 -10.78
N HIS A 96 7.84 16.12 -9.57
CA HIS A 96 9.15 16.76 -9.35
C HIS A 96 10.32 15.84 -9.73
N ALA A 97 10.24 14.53 -9.45
CA ALA A 97 11.26 13.58 -9.86
C ALA A 97 11.37 13.51 -11.40
N ARG A 98 10.26 13.45 -12.13
CA ARG A 98 10.25 13.47 -13.60
C ARG A 98 10.84 14.75 -14.16
N ALA A 99 10.44 15.91 -13.62
CA ALA A 99 10.95 17.21 -14.06
C ALA A 99 12.46 17.32 -13.81
N TYR A 100 12.92 16.90 -12.62
CA TYR A 100 14.34 16.88 -12.29
C TYR A 100 15.13 15.91 -13.19
N ALA A 101 14.64 14.69 -13.40
CA ALA A 101 15.29 13.71 -14.27
C ALA A 101 15.31 14.15 -15.73
N ALA A 102 14.30 14.86 -16.20
CA ALA A 102 14.31 15.45 -17.54
C ALA A 102 15.40 16.52 -17.71
N ALA A 103 15.69 17.29 -16.65
CA ALA A 103 16.72 18.33 -16.66
C ALA A 103 18.14 17.81 -16.39
N HIS A 104 18.29 16.78 -15.55
CA HIS A 104 19.58 16.33 -15.03
C HIS A 104 19.95 14.89 -15.42
N HIS A 105 19.04 14.16 -16.06
CA HIS A 105 19.20 12.76 -16.48
C HIS A 105 19.55 11.79 -15.33
N THR A 106 19.25 12.17 -14.08
CA THR A 106 19.49 11.34 -12.91
C THR A 106 18.57 11.69 -11.75
N LEU A 107 18.27 10.68 -10.92
CA LEU A 107 17.64 10.76 -9.62
C LEU A 107 18.60 10.37 -8.48
N ALA A 108 19.89 10.19 -8.75
CA ALA A 108 20.94 9.95 -7.75
C ALA A 108 21.32 11.25 -7.00
N VAL A 109 20.32 11.98 -6.51
CA VAL A 109 20.50 13.30 -5.90
C VAL A 109 20.98 13.22 -4.45
N ALA A 110 21.62 14.31 -4.00
CA ALA A 110 21.99 14.52 -2.62
C ALA A 110 20.75 14.70 -1.71
N TYR A 111 20.89 14.37 -0.43
CA TYR A 111 19.80 14.49 0.55
C TYR A 111 19.21 15.90 0.65
N SER A 112 20.04 16.93 0.50
CA SER A 112 19.64 18.34 0.59
C SER A 112 19.02 18.91 -0.69
N THR A 113 18.89 18.13 -1.77
CA THR A 113 18.37 18.62 -3.04
C THR A 113 16.91 19.06 -2.90
N VAL A 114 16.67 20.33 -3.24
CA VAL A 114 15.34 20.92 -3.37
C VAL A 114 15.10 21.25 -4.84
N HIS A 115 13.98 20.82 -5.39
CA HIS A 115 13.57 21.10 -6.75
C HIS A 115 12.26 21.87 -6.72
N ASP A 116 12.25 23.12 -7.18
CA ASP A 116 11.09 24.01 -7.18
C ASP A 116 10.37 24.10 -5.82
N GLY A 117 11.15 24.22 -4.75
CA GLY A 117 10.63 24.26 -3.37
C GLY A 117 10.22 22.90 -2.80
N PHE A 118 10.21 21.84 -3.60
CA PHE A 118 9.95 20.47 -3.13
C PHE A 118 11.24 19.80 -2.61
N PRO A 119 11.24 19.22 -1.39
CA PRO A 119 12.42 18.58 -0.80
C PRO A 119 12.69 17.18 -1.42
N LEU A 120 13.05 17.17 -2.70
CA LEU A 120 13.21 15.96 -3.52
C LEU A 120 14.25 14.98 -2.96
N GLY A 121 15.39 15.50 -2.50
CA GLY A 121 16.49 14.69 -1.98
C GLY A 121 16.12 13.92 -0.72
N ARG A 122 15.39 14.56 0.20
CA ARG A 122 14.86 13.92 1.41
C ARG A 122 13.87 12.83 1.05
N TRP A 123 12.91 13.13 0.15
CA TRP A 123 11.89 12.16 -0.25
C TRP A 123 12.49 10.93 -0.95
N LEU A 124 13.45 11.11 -1.85
CA LEU A 124 14.16 10.01 -2.51
C LEU A 124 14.98 9.18 -1.52
N ASN A 125 15.64 9.81 -0.54
CA ASN A 125 16.32 9.09 0.52
C ASN A 125 15.37 8.22 1.34
N ASP A 126 14.19 8.74 1.70
CA ASP A 126 13.17 7.96 2.41
C ASP A 126 12.71 6.76 1.58
N GLN A 127 12.57 6.91 0.25
CA GLN A 127 12.23 5.78 -0.63
C GLN A 127 13.38 4.75 -0.70
N ARG A 128 14.64 5.18 -0.76
CA ARG A 128 15.81 4.27 -0.75
C ARG A 128 15.87 3.47 0.56
N GLN A 129 15.64 4.12 1.70
CA GLN A 129 15.59 3.45 3.00
C GLN A 129 14.45 2.44 3.09
N GLN A 130 13.28 2.77 2.52
CA GLN A 130 12.15 1.87 2.47
C GLN A 130 12.44 0.67 1.56
N ALA A 131 13.00 0.88 0.36
CA ALA A 131 13.35 -0.18 -0.57
C ALA A 131 14.42 -1.15 -0.02
N ARG A 132 15.29 -0.70 0.89
CA ARG A 132 16.25 -1.57 1.58
C ARG A 132 15.63 -2.43 2.67
N ARG A 133 14.51 -2.00 3.25
CA ARG A 133 13.79 -2.72 4.32
C ARG A 133 12.75 -3.69 3.78
N ASP A 134 12.15 -3.34 2.65
CA ASP A 134 11.06 -4.11 2.06
C ASP A 134 11.61 -5.08 1.00
N ALA A 135 11.20 -6.34 1.07
CA ALA A 135 11.53 -7.34 0.05
C ALA A 135 10.81 -7.07 -1.29
N THR A 136 9.72 -6.29 -1.27
CA THR A 136 8.84 -6.10 -2.44
C THR A 136 8.80 -4.62 -2.85
N PRO A 137 9.12 -4.29 -4.12
CA PRO A 137 9.00 -2.93 -4.63
C PRO A 137 7.56 -2.43 -4.61
N THR A 138 7.36 -1.23 -4.07
CA THR A 138 6.04 -0.56 -4.11
C THR A 138 5.77 0.05 -5.48
N ALA A 139 4.52 0.43 -5.78
CA ALA A 139 4.19 1.19 -6.99
C ALA A 139 5.02 2.48 -7.13
N ARG A 140 5.39 3.12 -6.01
CA ARG A 140 6.31 4.27 -6.00
C ARG A 140 7.71 3.88 -6.48
N HIS A 141 8.25 2.76 -6.00
CA HIS A 141 9.55 2.26 -6.42
C HIS A 141 9.56 1.86 -7.90
N GLN A 142 8.47 1.25 -8.39
CA GLN A 142 8.31 0.94 -9.81
C GLN A 142 8.28 2.21 -10.66
N ALA A 143 7.50 3.23 -10.25
CA ALA A 143 7.45 4.51 -10.94
C ALA A 143 8.80 5.23 -10.96
N LEU A 144 9.56 5.18 -9.86
CA LEU A 144 10.92 5.74 -9.79
C LEU A 144 11.90 5.00 -10.70
N THR A 145 11.83 3.67 -10.70
CA THR A 145 12.67 2.81 -11.57
C THR A 145 12.39 3.07 -13.05
N ALA A 146 11.13 3.36 -13.41
CA ALA A 146 10.76 3.75 -14.77
C ALA A 146 11.28 5.14 -15.17
N ILE A 147 11.55 6.03 -14.21
CA ILE A 147 12.12 7.37 -14.47
C ILE A 147 13.65 7.28 -14.58
N ASP A 148 14.29 6.62 -13.62
CA ASP A 148 15.74 6.41 -13.59
C ASP A 148 16.03 5.09 -12.86
N PRO A 149 16.51 4.03 -13.53
CA PRO A 149 16.88 2.77 -12.89
C PRO A 149 17.92 2.92 -11.77
N TRP A 150 18.73 3.98 -11.79
CA TRP A 150 19.78 4.25 -10.81
C TRP A 150 19.32 5.13 -9.63
N TRP A 151 18.00 5.37 -9.48
CA TRP A 151 17.46 6.13 -8.35
C TRP A 151 17.81 5.53 -6.97
N ASN A 152 17.99 4.21 -6.89
CA ASN A 152 18.44 3.46 -5.72
C ASN A 152 19.62 2.55 -6.12
N PRO A 153 20.87 3.07 -6.13
CA PRO A 153 22.03 2.26 -6.47
C PRO A 153 22.23 1.12 -5.45
N PRO A 154 22.81 -0.02 -5.88
CA PRO A 154 23.07 -1.18 -5.02
C PRO A 154 23.97 -0.87 -3.82
#